data_AF-A0A1Q3W3S1-F1
#
_entry.id   AF-A0A1Q3W3S1-F1
#
_cell.length_a   1.000
_cell.length_b   1.000
_cell.length_c   1.000
_cell.angle_alpha   90.00
_cell.angle_beta   90.00
_cell.angle_gamma   90.00
#
_symmetry.space_group_name_H-M   'P 1'
#
loop_
_entity.id
_entity.type
_entity.pdbx_description
1 polymer ?
#
loop_
_entity_poly.entity_id
_entity_poly.type
_entity_poly.pdbx_seq_one_letter_code
_entity_poly.pdbx_strand_id
1 'polypeptide(L)' 'MYKLREGRRCRLKFRNAGDDIHPRHLHRHSFELAWVSGRLTAGIIKDVVMLDGFQENEFDFIADTPE' A
#
# COMPACT_ATOMS: atom_id res chain seq x y z
N MET A 1 6.48 4.64 17.24
CA MET A 1 6.24 3.29 16.70
C MET A 1 4.73 3.11 16.56
N TYR A 2 4.22 2.88 15.35
CA TYR A 2 2.80 2.59 15.14
C TYR A 2 2.59 1.08 15.31
N LYS A 3 1.72 0.68 16.24
CA LYS A 3 1.31 -0.72 16.39
C LYS A 3 -0.02 -0.93 15.70
N LEU A 4 -0.08 -1.89 14.80
CA LEU A 4 -1.33 -2.35 14.22
C LEU A 4 -2.08 -3.19 15.24
N ARG A 5 -3.41 -3.16 15.17
CA ARG A 5 -4.27 -4.08 15.93
C ARG A 5 -4.65 -5.21 15.01
N GLU A 6 -4.50 -6.43 15.49
CA GLU A 6 -4.83 -7.64 14.74
C GLU A 6 -6.26 -7.62 14.20
N GLY A 7 -6.45 -8.12 12.98
CA GLY A 7 -7.73 -8.21 12.29
C GLY A 7 -8.31 -6.88 11.80
N ARG A 8 -7.65 -5.74 12.04
CA ARG A 8 -8.11 -4.44 11.51
C ARG A 8 -7.86 -4.36 10.01
N ARG A 9 -8.85 -3.81 9.28
CA ARG A 9 -8.61 -3.22 7.97
C ARG A 9 -7.84 -1.91 8.15
N CYS A 10 -6.70 -1.80 7.48
CA CYS A 10 -5.83 -0.64 7.50
C CYS A 10 -5.63 -0.11 6.09
N ARG A 11 -5.64 1.22 5.96
CA ARG A 11 -5.25 1.91 4.73
C ARG A 11 -3.89 2.56 4.93
N LEU A 12 -2.93 2.25 4.06
CA LEU A 12 -1.67 2.97 3.98
C LEU A 12 -1.72 3.94 2.80
N LYS A 13 -1.26 5.17 3.04
CA LYS A 13 -1.08 6.19 2.03
C LYS A 13 0.40 6.50 1.93
N PHE A 14 0.95 6.45 0.71
CA PHE A 14 2.34 6.79 0.48
C PHE A 14 2.44 7.92 -0.53
N ARG A 15 3.38 8.82 -0.24
CA ARG A 15 3.85 9.83 -1.17
C ARG A 15 5.32 9.58 -1.44
N ASN A 16 5.64 9.37 -2.71
CA ASN A 16 7.01 9.48 -3.18
C ASN A 16 7.33 10.98 -3.29
N ALA A 17 8.30 11.45 -2.52
CA ALA A 17 8.74 12.84 -2.55
C ALA A 17 10.04 13.04 -3.36
N GLY A 18 10.57 11.97 -3.96
CA GLY A 18 11.71 11.98 -4.86
C GLY A 18 11.32 11.64 -6.30
N ASP A 19 12.32 11.58 -7.17
CA ASP A 19 12.21 11.24 -8.59
C ASP A 19 12.45 9.74 -8.88
N ASP A 20 13.17 9.05 -8.01
CA ASP A 20 13.39 7.60 -8.10
C ASP A 20 12.10 6.78 -7.97
N ILE A 21 12.07 5.63 -8.64
CA ILE A 21 10.98 4.64 -8.50
C ILE A 21 11.15 3.87 -7.20
N HIS A 22 10.08 3.79 -6.40
CA HIS A 22 10.06 3.02 -5.15
C HIS A 22 9.11 1.83 -5.22
N PRO A 23 9.61 0.58 -5.27
CA PRO A 23 8.76 -0.60 -5.10
C PRO A 23 8.25 -0.67 -3.66
N ARG A 24 6.93 -0.67 -3.50
CA ARG A 24 6.26 -0.78 -2.19
C ARG A 24 5.73 -2.19 -2.01
N HIS A 25 6.51 -3.00 -1.30
CA HIS A 25 6.14 -4.34 -0.88
C HIS A 25 5.61 -4.33 0.55
N LEU A 26 4.54 -5.08 0.82
CA LEU A 26 4.10 -5.37 2.18
C LEU A 26 4.34 -6.84 2.48
N HIS A 27 5.31 -7.11 3.36
CA HIS A 27 5.69 -8.47 3.71
C HIS A 27 4.49 -9.25 4.28
N ARG A 28 4.31 -10.49 3.79
CA ARG A 28 3.26 -11.46 4.19
C ARG A 28 1.81 -11.03 4.00
N HIS A 29 1.55 -9.89 3.39
CA HIS A 29 0.18 -9.43 3.13
C HIS A 29 0.01 -9.13 1.64
N SER A 30 -1.08 -9.65 1.09
CA SER A 30 -1.66 -9.02 -0.10
C SER A 30 -2.47 -7.80 0.34
N PHE A 31 -2.55 -6.81 -0.54
CA PHE A 31 -3.36 -5.61 -0.36
C PHE A 31 -4.20 -5.35 -1.60
N GLU A 32 -5.35 -4.72 -1.39
CA GLU A 32 -6.14 -4.14 -2.46
C GLU A 32 -5.59 -2.74 -2.77
N LEU A 33 -5.16 -2.51 -4.01
CA LEU A 33 -4.82 -1.16 -4.45
C LEU A 33 -6.10 -0.34 -4.59
N ALA A 34 -6.23 0.71 -3.79
CA ALA A 34 -7.43 1.56 -3.75
C ALA A 34 -7.26 2.81 -4.63
N TRP A 35 -6.02 3.32 -4.74
CA TRP A 35 -5.71 4.47 -5.57
C TRP A 35 -4.23 4.49 -5.96
N VAL A 36 -3.92 4.90 -7.19
CA VAL A 36 -2.54 5.03 -7.68
C VAL A 36 -2.50 6.05 -8.82
N SER A 37 -1.49 6.92 -8.83
CA SER A 37 -1.21 7.85 -9.94
C SER A 37 -2.45 8.65 -10.41
N GLY A 38 -3.27 9.14 -9.47
CA GLY A 38 -4.48 9.91 -9.79
C GLY A 38 -5.73 9.08 -10.13
N ARG A 39 -5.68 7.75 -10.05
CA ARG A 39 -6.78 6.86 -10.43
C ARG A 39 -7.25 6.01 -9.26
N LEU A 40 -8.56 6.01 -9.03
CA LEU A 40 -9.20 5.03 -8.15
C LEU A 40 -9.19 3.66 -8.81
N THR A 41 -8.98 2.64 -8.01
CA THR A 41 -8.97 1.24 -8.44
C THR A 41 -9.80 0.39 -7.49
N ALA A 42 -10.27 -0.77 -7.96
CA ALA A 42 -11.02 -1.73 -7.17
C ALA A 42 -10.70 -3.15 -7.65
N GLY A 43 -10.64 -4.11 -6.74
CA GLY A 43 -10.41 -5.53 -7.06
C GLY A 43 -8.99 -5.89 -7.49
N ILE A 44 -8.05 -4.94 -7.49
CA ILE A 44 -6.64 -5.21 -7.80
C ILE A 44 -5.93 -5.65 -6.52
N ILE A 45 -5.74 -6.95 -6.36
CA ILE A 45 -5.07 -7.56 -5.21
C ILE A 45 -3.65 -7.95 -5.60
N LYS A 46 -2.66 -7.46 -4.84
CA LYS A 46 -1.23 -7.75 -5.06
C LYS A 46 -0.43 -7.46 -3.80
N ASP A 47 0.85 -7.79 -3.80
CA ASP A 47 1.77 -7.60 -2.66
C ASP A 47 2.88 -6.58 -2.95
N VAL A 48 3.00 -6.10 -4.19
CA VAL A 48 3.94 -5.05 -4.61
C VAL A 48 3.24 -4.05 -5.52
N VAL A 49 3.52 -2.77 -5.32
CA VAL A 49 3.17 -1.68 -6.25
C VAL A 49 4.40 -0.83 -6.55
N MET A 50 4.65 -0.57 -7.83
CA MET A 50 5.65 0.41 -8.24
C MET A 50 5.06 1.81 -8.04
N LEU A 51 5.79 2.67 -7.34
CA LEU A 51 5.43 4.07 -7.13
C LEU A 51 6.49 4.94 -7.81
N ASP A 52 6.12 5.56 -8.92
CA ASP A 52 7.05 6.42 -9.67
C ASP A 52 7.34 7.71 -8.91
N GLY A 53 8.30 8.49 -9.43
CA GLY A 53 8.69 9.79 -8.89
C GLY A 53 7.49 10.72 -8.70
N PHE A 54 7.45 11.38 -7.55
CA PHE A 54 6.42 12.36 -7.16
C PHE A 54 4.98 11.85 -7.16
N GLN A 55 4.77 10.54 -7.28
CA GLN A 55 3.43 9.94 -7.23
C GLN A 55 3.03 9.60 -5.80
N GLU A 56 1.73 9.37 -5.65
CA GLU A 56 1.14 8.85 -4.43
C GLU A 56 0.40 7.53 -4.73
N ASN A 57 0.20 6.70 -3.71
CA ASN A 57 -0.70 5.56 -3.75
C ASN A 57 -1.42 5.33 -2.42
N GLU A 58 -2.53 4.60 -2.49
CA GLU A 58 -3.26 4.09 -1.34
C GLU A 58 -3.55 2.60 -1.52
N PHE A 59 -3.31 1.81 -0.47
CA PHE A 59 -3.72 0.41 -0.47
C PHE A 59 -4.30 -0.02 0.88
N ASP A 60 -5.24 -0.97 0.81
CA ASP A 60 -5.93 -1.54 1.95
C ASP A 60 -5.48 -2.98 2.21
N PHE A 61 -5.22 -3.32 3.46
CA PHE A 61 -4.91 -4.69 3.88
C PHE A 61 -5.56 -5.01 5.23
N ILE A 62 -5.67 -6.30 5.55
CA ILE A 62 -6.06 -6.76 6.88
C ILE A 62 -4.79 -7.07 7.66
N ALA A 63 -4.64 -6.53 8.86
CA ALA A 63 -3.52 -6.85 9.74
C ALA A 63 -3.75 -8.21 10.43
N ASP A 64 -3.75 -9.31 9.68
CA ASP A 64 -4.09 -10.66 10.15
C ASP A 64 -2.88 -11.60 10.28
N THR A 65 -1.68 -11.15 9.89
CA THR A 65 -0.46 -11.93 10.07
C THR A 65 0.37 -11.37 11.23
N PRO A 66 0.62 -12.15 12.30
CA PRO A 66 1.39 -11.69 13.44
C PRO A 66 2.89 -11.75 13.10
N GLU A 67 3.46 -10.58 12.82
CA GLU A 67 4.90 -10.28 12.64
C GLU A 67 5.67 -11.20 11.66
#